data_AF-A0A225VPR0-F1
#
_entry.id   AF-A0A225VPR0-F1
#
_cell.length_a   1.000
_cell.length_b   1.000
_cell.length_c   1.000
_cell.angle_alpha   90.00
_cell.angle_beta   90.00
_cell.angle_gamma   90.00
#
_symmetry.space_group_name_H-M   'P 1'
#
loop_
_entity.id
_entity.type
_entity.pdbx_description
1 polymer ?
#
loop_
_entity_poly.entity_id
_entity_poly.type
_entity_poly.pdbx_seq_one_letter_code
_entity_poly.pdbx_strand_id
1 'polypeptide(L)'
;MSWIVAEIWDAIPAKVIVNDFIEADVSSQVRVAVAGFLTTLSKEGRLRYDIIAHAKRMFELKYLSSLSGAYPAALVLLRKLYSPRPTRLSAKAVGESAATVPLCQRQTLRALATASGIPRSTLHRNLKNKVLRHFISWVKPALTGDHKLQQLTCILDQVQRGSSYRRKWFNIYKASSRYYLSADKAIPYRSCSNRRYIGEVMFIAVAARPIYDFRRKTYIDGKIGIWPIVG
;
A
#
# COMPACT_ATOMS: atom_id res chain seq x y z
N MET A 1 53.66 -4.47 21.20
CA MET A 1 52.30 -3.96 20.87
C MET A 1 51.42 -5.01 20.16
N SER A 2 51.62 -6.31 20.40
CA SER A 2 50.97 -7.39 19.63
C SER A 2 49.84 -8.12 20.36
N TRP A 3 49.59 -7.84 21.63
CA TRP A 3 48.66 -8.62 22.46
C TRP A 3 47.26 -7.98 22.58
N ILE A 4 47.15 -6.66 22.63
CA ILE A 4 45.86 -5.95 22.79
C ILE A 4 44.97 -6.08 21.54
N VAL A 5 45.55 -6.25 20.34
CA VAL A 5 44.78 -6.35 19.08
C VAL A 5 44.16 -7.76 18.91
N ALA A 6 44.82 -8.80 19.42
CA ALA A 6 44.31 -10.17 19.35
C ALA A 6 43.10 -10.37 20.27
N GLU A 7 43.15 -9.80 21.47
CA GLU A 7 42.11 -9.93 22.50
C GLU A 7 40.80 -9.23 22.10
N ILE A 8 40.87 -8.19 21.26
CA ILE A 8 39.69 -7.51 20.69
C ILE A 8 39.04 -8.33 19.57
N TRP A 9 39.81 -9.18 18.87
CA TRP A 9 39.31 -9.97 17.74
C TRP A 9 38.53 -11.21 18.20
N ASP A 10 38.91 -11.81 19.33
CA ASP A 10 38.24 -12.98 19.91
C ASP A 10 36.90 -12.64 20.61
N ALA A 11 36.60 -11.36 20.82
CA ALA A 11 35.39 -10.90 21.50
C ALA A 11 34.18 -10.60 20.58
N ILE A 12 34.32 -10.79 19.26
CA ILE A 12 33.22 -10.52 18.31
C ILE A 12 32.43 -11.83 18.09
N PRO A 13 31.20 -11.97 18.61
CA PRO A 13 30.42 -13.18 18.38
C PRO A 13 30.10 -13.32 16.89
N ALA A 14 30.49 -14.46 16.33
CA ALA A 14 30.14 -14.84 14.98
C ALA A 14 28.62 -14.86 14.81
N LYS A 15 28.14 -14.01 13.91
CA LYS A 15 26.82 -14.07 13.26
C LYS A 15 25.62 -13.72 14.17
N VAL A 16 25.31 -12.42 14.24
CA VAL A 16 23.96 -11.94 14.59
C VAL A 16 23.33 -11.34 13.34
N ILE A 17 22.49 -12.13 12.68
CA ILE A 17 21.56 -11.69 11.65
C ILE A 17 20.30 -11.25 12.37
N VAL A 18 20.01 -9.94 12.46
CA VAL A 18 18.63 -9.45 12.34
C VAL A 18 18.55 -7.97 11.95
N ASN A 19 17.67 -7.70 11.00
CA ASN A 19 17.00 -6.44 10.64
C ASN A 19 17.74 -5.43 9.73
N ASP A 20 17.76 -5.79 8.44
CA ASP A 20 17.10 -5.04 7.36
C ASP A 20 16.62 -3.62 7.70
N PHE A 21 17.45 -2.60 7.50
CA PHE A 21 17.02 -1.29 6.96
C PHE A 21 18.24 -0.52 6.43
N ILE A 22 18.58 -0.76 5.16
CA ILE A 22 19.35 0.13 4.26
C ILE A 22 20.79 0.44 4.72
N GLU A 23 21.69 -0.55 4.70
CA GLU A 23 23.14 -0.33 4.75
C GLU A 23 23.77 -0.63 3.37
N ALA A 24 23.87 0.40 2.53
CA ALA A 24 24.92 0.47 1.53
C ALA A 24 26.04 1.35 2.12
N ASP A 25 26.94 0.77 2.91
CA ASP A 25 28.37 0.75 2.55
C ASP A 25 29.28 0.10 3.61
N VAL A 26 29.02 0.20 4.91
CA VAL A 26 29.90 -0.35 5.97
C VAL A 26 29.09 -0.48 7.25
N SER A 27 29.09 -1.67 7.87
CA SER A 27 28.42 -1.95 9.14
C SER A 27 28.81 -0.95 10.23
N SER A 28 27.83 -0.48 10.99
CA SER A 28 27.97 0.44 12.12
C SER A 28 29.14 0.09 13.06
N GLN A 29 29.35 -1.19 13.34
CA GLN A 29 30.42 -1.70 14.21
C GLN A 29 31.81 -1.51 13.59
N VAL A 30 31.93 -1.77 12.29
CA VAL A 30 33.19 -1.62 11.54
C VAL A 30 33.61 -0.14 11.51
N ARG A 31 32.66 0.80 11.44
CA ARG A 31 32.96 2.24 11.51
C ARG A 31 33.57 2.66 12.85
N VAL A 32 33.05 2.12 13.96
CA VAL A 32 33.57 2.39 15.30
C VAL A 32 34.98 1.81 15.47
N ALA A 33 35.22 0.58 14.98
CA ALA A 33 36.53 -0.05 15.02
C ALA A 33 37.58 0.72 14.20
N VAL A 34 37.22 1.15 12.98
CA VAL A 34 38.11 1.96 12.13
C VAL A 34 38.39 3.33 12.77
N ALA A 35 37.37 3.97 13.34
CA ALA A 35 37.55 5.24 14.05
C ALA A 35 38.51 5.09 15.24
N GLY A 36 38.33 4.05 16.07
CA GLY A 36 39.23 3.74 17.18
C GLY A 36 40.67 3.53 16.71
N PHE A 37 40.87 2.73 15.67
CA PHE A 37 42.20 2.50 15.08
C PHE A 37 42.86 3.78 14.54
N LEU A 38 42.10 4.67 13.92
CA LEU A 38 42.64 5.93 13.43
C LEU A 38 42.97 6.91 14.57
N THR A 39 42.21 6.89 15.67
CA THR A 39 42.52 7.73 16.84
C THR A 39 43.81 7.32 17.53
N THR A 40 44.12 6.02 17.64
CA THR A 40 45.33 5.54 18.30
C THR A 40 46.62 5.88 17.53
N LEU A 41 46.51 6.01 16.21
CA LEU A 41 47.64 6.35 15.33
C LEU A 41 47.74 7.85 15.01
N SER A 42 46.76 8.64 15.44
CA SER A 42 46.77 10.08 15.23
C SER A 42 47.70 10.77 16.24
N LYS A 43 48.60 11.61 15.75
CA LYS A 43 49.39 12.55 16.57
C LYS A 43 48.84 13.95 16.31
N GLU A 44 48.48 14.68 17.38
CA GLU A 44 47.92 16.04 17.31
C GLU A 44 46.68 16.17 16.40
N GLY A 45 45.89 15.10 16.27
CA GLY A 45 44.69 15.09 15.43
C GLY A 45 44.97 14.99 13.92
N ARG A 46 46.23 14.81 13.51
CA ARG A 46 46.60 14.60 12.10
C ARG A 46 46.92 13.12 11.83
N LEU A 47 46.56 12.66 10.63
CA LEU A 47 46.85 11.32 10.14
C LEU A 47 47.98 11.40 9.11
N ARG A 48 48.96 10.49 9.20
CA ARG A 48 49.99 10.34 8.16
C ARG A 48 49.37 9.76 6.88
N TYR A 49 49.96 10.13 5.75
CA TYR A 49 49.48 9.85 4.38
C TYR A 49 49.16 8.36 4.13
N ASP A 50 49.90 7.43 4.74
CA ASP A 50 49.74 5.99 4.48
C ASP A 50 48.77 5.26 5.43
N ILE A 51 48.37 5.90 6.53
CA ILE A 51 47.56 5.23 7.57
C ILE A 51 46.16 4.90 7.05
N ILE A 52 45.60 5.74 6.17
CA ILE A 52 44.28 5.53 5.55
C ILE A 52 44.35 4.33 4.59
N ALA A 53 45.43 4.21 3.81
CA ALA A 53 45.63 3.08 2.92
C ALA A 53 45.88 1.78 3.70
N HIS A 54 46.56 1.86 4.84
CA HIS A 54 46.79 0.73 5.73
C HIS A 54 45.48 0.25 6.40
N ALA A 55 44.68 1.17 6.94
CA ALA A 55 43.37 0.87 7.51
C ALA A 55 42.43 0.23 6.47
N LYS A 56 42.43 0.71 5.21
CA LYS A 56 41.64 0.10 4.13
C LYS A 56 42.00 -1.37 3.90
N ARG A 57 43.29 -1.71 3.88
CA ARG A 57 43.75 -3.10 3.68
C ARG A 57 43.38 -3.97 4.89
N MET A 58 43.53 -3.43 6.09
CA MET A 58 43.31 -4.16 7.33
C MET A 58 41.82 -4.43 7.62
N PHE A 59 40.92 -3.51 7.26
CA PHE A 59 39.46 -3.65 7.43
C PHE A 59 38.72 -4.06 6.14
N GLU A 60 39.46 -4.45 5.09
CA GLU A 60 38.91 -4.90 3.79
C GLU A 60 37.84 -3.97 3.18
N LEU A 61 38.03 -2.65 3.30
CA LEU A 61 37.02 -1.68 2.86
C LEU A 61 37.01 -1.55 1.34
N LYS A 62 35.82 -1.69 0.73
CA LYS A 62 35.63 -1.71 -0.74
C LYS A 62 35.96 -0.38 -1.43
N TYR A 63 35.70 0.75 -0.78
CA TYR A 63 35.91 2.10 -1.35
C TYR A 63 36.81 2.95 -0.44
N LEU A 64 37.70 3.79 -1.00
CA LEU A 64 38.51 4.77 -0.24
C LEU A 64 37.68 5.99 0.18
N SER A 65 36.59 6.27 -0.54
CA SER A 65 35.68 7.40 -0.33
C SER A 65 34.89 7.32 0.97
N SER A 66 34.81 6.16 1.61
CA SER A 66 34.19 5.99 2.92
C SER A 66 35.04 6.54 4.07
N LEU A 67 36.36 6.71 3.88
CA LEU A 67 37.29 7.29 4.88
C LEU A 67 37.85 8.66 4.48
N SER A 68 37.71 9.06 3.21
CA SER A 68 38.25 10.32 2.68
C SER A 68 37.59 11.54 3.35
N GLY A 69 38.42 12.44 3.90
CA GLY A 69 38.00 13.74 4.43
C GLY A 69 37.33 13.74 5.81
N ALA A 70 37.15 12.57 6.44
CA ALA A 70 36.57 12.45 7.77
C ALA A 70 37.67 12.35 8.83
N TYR A 71 37.68 13.27 9.79
CA TYR A 71 38.39 13.06 11.05
C TYR A 71 37.89 11.76 11.70
N PRO A 72 38.72 11.04 12.50
CA PRO A 72 38.30 9.80 13.15
C PRO A 72 36.97 9.94 13.91
N ALA A 73 36.75 11.10 14.54
CA ALA A 73 35.50 11.44 15.21
C ALA A 73 34.27 11.55 14.27
N ALA A 74 34.48 11.99 13.03
CA ALA A 74 33.40 12.15 12.03
C ALA A 74 32.92 10.81 11.45
N LEU A 75 33.69 9.73 11.59
CA LEU A 75 33.28 8.37 11.18
C LEU A 75 32.27 7.74 12.14
N VAL A 76 32.32 8.13 13.42
CA VAL A 76 31.39 7.68 14.47
C VAL A 76 30.05 8.42 14.38
N LEU A 77 30.08 9.67 13.91
CA LEU A 77 28.87 10.46 13.72
C LEU A 77 28.09 9.95 12.50
N LEU A 78 26.79 9.70 12.68
CA LEU A 78 25.89 9.40 11.58
C LEU A 78 25.98 10.54 10.55
N ARG A 79 26.23 10.22 9.27
CA ARG A 79 26.17 11.22 8.19
C ARG A 79 24.84 11.95 8.30
N LYS A 80 24.87 13.29 8.42
CA LYS A 80 23.64 14.09 8.36
C LYS A 80 22.91 13.71 7.08
N LEU A 81 21.71 13.14 7.20
CA LEU A 81 20.86 12.95 6.03
C LEU A 81 20.61 14.33 5.43
N TYR A 82 20.62 14.40 4.10
CA TYR A 82 20.15 15.58 3.40
C TYR A 82 18.78 15.95 3.95
N SER A 83 18.65 17.20 4.39
CA SER A 83 17.36 17.71 4.84
C SER A 83 16.36 17.56 3.68
N PRO A 84 15.17 16.98 3.92
CA PRO A 84 14.16 16.87 2.89
C PRO A 84 13.86 18.26 2.35
N ARG A 85 13.74 18.39 1.03
CA ARG A 85 13.32 19.67 0.43
C ARG A 85 11.96 20.07 1.02
N PRO A 86 11.77 21.36 1.35
CA PRO A 86 10.50 21.82 1.91
C PRO A 86 9.37 21.53 0.93
N THR A 87 8.26 21.01 1.46
CA THR A 87 7.06 20.75 0.66
C THR A 87 6.24 22.04 0.57
N ARG A 88 5.72 22.37 -0.63
CA ARG A 88 4.91 23.58 -0.85
C ARG A 88 3.63 23.64 -0.01
N LEU A 89 3.09 22.48 0.38
CA LEU A 89 1.88 22.36 1.19
C LEU A 89 2.20 21.61 2.48
N SER A 90 1.72 22.13 3.60
CA SER A 90 1.83 21.45 4.89
C SER A 90 0.91 20.22 4.94
N ALA A 91 1.31 19.19 5.69
CA ALA A 91 0.50 17.99 5.86
C ALA A 91 -0.90 18.29 6.41
N LYS A 92 -1.00 19.24 7.36
CA LYS A 92 -2.26 19.69 7.94
C LYS A 92 -3.18 20.33 6.89
N ALA A 93 -2.65 21.26 6.09
CA ALA A 93 -3.42 21.93 5.05
C ALA A 93 -3.96 20.94 3.99
N VAL A 94 -3.20 19.89 3.66
CA VAL A 94 -3.66 18.83 2.75
C VAL A 94 -4.81 18.03 3.38
N GLY A 95 -4.70 17.69 4.67
CA GLY A 95 -5.74 16.99 5.42
C GLY A 95 -7.05 17.79 5.50
N GLU A 96 -6.95 19.10 5.76
CA GLU A 96 -8.08 20.04 5.82
C GLU A 96 -8.75 20.20 4.45
N SER A 97 -7.96 20.42 3.39
CA SER A 97 -8.49 20.57 2.02
C SER A 97 -9.23 19.29 1.57
N ALA A 98 -8.66 18.12 1.83
CA ALA A 98 -9.32 16.85 1.55
C ALA A 98 -10.59 16.66 2.39
N ALA A 99 -10.64 17.25 3.59
CA ALA A 99 -11.75 17.20 4.52
C ALA A 99 -12.93 18.12 4.16
N THR A 100 -12.74 19.11 3.28
CA THR A 100 -13.79 20.01 2.78
C THR A 100 -14.54 19.41 1.57
N VAL A 101 -13.87 18.63 0.73
CA VAL A 101 -14.44 18.02 -0.49
C VAL A 101 -15.62 17.08 -0.17
N PRO A 102 -16.75 17.03 -0.88
CA PRO A 102 -17.82 16.06 -0.57
C PRO A 102 -17.39 14.59 -0.78
N LEU A 103 -17.93 13.65 0.02
CA LEU A 103 -17.53 12.23 0.01
C LEU A 103 -17.61 11.57 -1.38
N CYS A 104 -18.57 11.94 -2.21
CA CYS A 104 -18.72 11.42 -3.57
C CYS A 104 -17.49 11.69 -4.46
N GLN A 105 -16.80 12.81 -4.24
CA GLN A 105 -15.61 13.21 -4.99
C GLN A 105 -14.30 12.72 -4.35
N ARG A 106 -14.36 12.06 -3.19
CA ARG A 106 -13.19 11.47 -2.52
C ARG A 106 -12.92 10.00 -2.89
N GLN A 107 -13.61 9.45 -3.89
CA GLN A 107 -13.51 8.02 -4.20
C GLN A 107 -12.24 7.62 -4.95
N THR A 108 -11.71 8.53 -5.77
CA THR A 108 -10.48 8.31 -6.54
C THR A 108 -9.52 9.46 -6.29
N LEU A 109 -8.21 9.19 -6.35
CA LEU A 109 -7.20 10.24 -6.26
C LEU A 109 -7.37 11.32 -7.34
N ARG A 110 -7.90 10.95 -8.51
CA ARG A 110 -8.15 11.89 -9.60
C ARG A 110 -9.32 12.83 -9.27
N ALA A 111 -10.45 12.28 -8.82
CA ALA A 111 -11.59 13.09 -8.40
C ALA A 111 -11.23 13.99 -7.21
N LEU A 112 -10.47 13.45 -6.25
CA LEU A 112 -10.00 14.23 -5.10
C LEU A 112 -9.07 15.37 -5.53
N ALA A 113 -8.14 15.11 -6.46
CA ALA A 113 -7.24 16.14 -6.99
C ALA A 113 -8.01 17.27 -7.65
N THR A 114 -8.99 16.95 -8.51
CA THR A 114 -9.83 17.95 -9.18
C THR A 114 -10.65 18.76 -8.17
N ALA A 115 -11.21 18.12 -7.15
CA ALA A 115 -12.06 18.80 -6.17
C ALA A 115 -11.28 19.58 -5.10
N SER A 116 -10.08 19.14 -4.72
CA SER A 116 -9.24 19.81 -3.71
C SER A 116 -8.24 20.81 -4.30
N GLY A 117 -8.05 20.82 -5.62
CA GLY A 117 -7.00 21.60 -6.28
C GLY A 117 -5.57 21.09 -6.04
N ILE A 118 -5.41 19.98 -5.29
CA ILE A 118 -4.10 19.44 -4.95
C ILE A 118 -3.61 18.48 -6.05
N PRO A 119 -2.37 18.60 -6.54
CA PRO A 119 -1.83 17.67 -7.51
C PRO A 119 -1.86 16.22 -7.03
N ARG A 120 -2.19 15.30 -7.94
CA ARG A 120 -2.26 13.84 -7.65
C ARG A 120 -0.97 13.29 -7.05
N SER A 121 0.20 13.79 -7.50
CA SER A 121 1.52 13.40 -6.97
C SER A 121 1.68 13.77 -5.50
N THR A 122 1.23 14.96 -5.10
CA THR A 122 1.24 15.43 -3.71
C THR A 122 0.31 14.60 -2.83
N LEU A 123 -0.91 14.31 -3.31
CA LEU A 123 -1.84 13.42 -2.59
C LEU A 123 -1.25 12.01 -2.40
N HIS A 124 -0.61 11.46 -3.43
CA HIS A 124 0.03 10.14 -3.36
C HIS A 124 1.20 10.10 -2.36
N ARG A 125 2.03 11.15 -2.29
CA ARG A 125 3.09 11.28 -1.27
C ARG A 125 2.49 11.32 0.14
N ASN A 126 1.43 12.11 0.34
CA ASN A 126 0.74 12.20 1.63
C ASN A 126 0.06 10.90 2.05
N LEU A 127 -0.36 10.07 1.08
CA LEU A 127 -0.86 8.72 1.33
C LEU A 127 0.26 7.79 1.84
N LYS A 128 1.46 7.86 1.24
CA LYS A 128 2.65 7.11 1.72
C LYS A 128 3.09 7.55 3.11
N ASN A 129 3.03 8.86 3.37
CA ASN A 129 3.38 9.45 4.65
C ASN A 129 2.27 9.33 5.71
N LYS A 130 1.18 8.61 5.43
CA LYS A 130 0.04 8.35 6.33
C LYS A 130 -0.72 9.60 6.82
N VAL A 131 -0.55 10.74 6.16
CA VAL A 131 -1.34 11.96 6.40
C VAL A 131 -2.77 11.76 5.89
N LEU A 132 -2.89 11.11 4.74
CA LEU A 132 -4.15 10.63 4.19
C LEU A 132 -4.18 9.10 4.29
N ARG A 133 -5.39 8.56 4.43
CA ARG A 133 -5.63 7.11 4.42
C ARG A 133 -6.69 6.72 3.40
N HIS A 134 -6.52 5.54 2.84
CA HIS A 134 -7.53 4.89 2.02
C HIS A 134 -8.43 4.04 2.92
N PHE A 135 -9.74 4.25 2.84
CA PHE A 135 -10.73 3.53 3.62
C PHE A 135 -11.80 2.90 2.72
N ILE A 136 -12.30 1.72 3.11
CA ILE A 136 -13.39 1.03 2.41
C ILE A 136 -14.59 0.93 3.34
N SER A 137 -15.68 1.62 3.02
CA SER A 137 -16.95 1.45 3.74
C SER A 137 -17.74 0.31 3.12
N TRP A 138 -18.13 -0.66 3.94
CA TRP A 138 -19.05 -1.71 3.56
C TRP A 138 -20.44 -1.36 4.07
N VAL A 139 -21.45 -1.56 3.22
CA VAL A 139 -22.84 -1.52 3.68
C VAL A 139 -23.10 -2.77 4.51
N LYS A 140 -23.47 -2.60 5.78
CA LYS A 140 -23.88 -3.70 6.63
C LYS A 140 -25.37 -4.00 6.38
N PRO A 141 -25.75 -5.16 5.81
CA PRO A 141 -27.15 -5.53 5.72
C PRO A 141 -27.73 -5.80 7.10
N ALA A 142 -28.84 -5.18 7.45
CA ALA A 142 -29.71 -5.72 8.49
C ALA A 142 -30.51 -6.88 7.89
N LEU A 143 -30.39 -8.07 8.48
CA LEU A 143 -31.01 -9.29 7.98
C LEU A 143 -32.31 -9.55 8.74
N THR A 144 -33.44 -9.07 8.21
CA THR A 144 -34.78 -9.34 8.76
C THR A 144 -35.21 -10.79 8.51
N GLY A 145 -36.00 -11.38 9.41
CA GLY A 145 -36.51 -12.76 9.30
C GLY A 145 -37.24 -13.03 7.99
N ASP A 146 -38.01 -12.05 7.50
CA ASP A 146 -38.78 -12.14 6.26
C ASP A 146 -37.92 -12.39 5.02
N HIS A 147 -36.69 -11.86 4.99
CA HIS A 147 -35.78 -12.05 3.85
C HIS A 147 -35.28 -13.49 3.73
N LYS A 148 -35.16 -14.20 4.86
CA LYS A 148 -34.80 -15.62 4.89
C LYS A 148 -35.93 -16.45 4.32
N LEU A 149 -37.18 -16.14 4.68
CA LEU A 149 -38.37 -16.82 4.17
C LEU A 149 -38.58 -16.60 2.66
N GLN A 150 -38.38 -15.38 2.17
CA GLN A 150 -38.44 -15.07 0.74
C GLN A 150 -37.35 -15.77 -0.08
N GLN A 151 -36.15 -15.93 0.49
CA GLN A 151 -35.07 -16.66 -0.19
C GLN A 151 -35.37 -18.16 -0.28
N LEU A 152 -35.90 -18.74 0.80
CA LEU A 152 -36.28 -20.16 0.83
C LEU A 152 -37.41 -20.47 -0.17
N THR A 153 -38.45 -19.64 -0.21
CA THR A 153 -39.56 -19.78 -1.17
C THR A 153 -39.10 -19.68 -2.62
N CYS A 154 -38.18 -18.76 -2.94
CA CYS A 154 -37.61 -18.65 -4.29
C CYS A 154 -36.78 -19.88 -4.69
N ILE A 155 -36.03 -20.47 -3.76
CA ILE A 155 -35.24 -21.69 -4.02
C ILE A 155 -36.17 -22.88 -4.25
N LEU A 156 -37.22 -23.02 -3.43
CA LEU A 156 -38.21 -24.08 -3.55
C LEU A 156 -38.97 -24.03 -4.88
N ASP A 157 -39.37 -22.84 -5.34
CA ASP A 157 -40.06 -22.65 -6.63
C ASP A 157 -39.15 -23.02 -7.83
N GLN A 158 -37.84 -22.77 -7.75
CA GLN A 158 -36.87 -23.18 -8.77
C GLN A 158 -36.69 -24.70 -8.84
N VAL A 159 -36.69 -25.38 -7.70
CA VAL A 159 -36.57 -26.85 -7.63
C VAL A 159 -37.84 -27.51 -8.17
N GLN A 160 -39.02 -26.94 -7.89
CA GLN A 160 -40.31 -27.50 -8.31
C GLN A 160 -40.60 -27.36 -9.81
N ARG A 161 -40.14 -26.28 -10.47
CA ARG A 161 -40.50 -26.00 -11.88
C ARG A 161 -39.56 -26.58 -12.94
N GLY A 162 -38.43 -27.18 -12.57
CA GLY A 162 -37.51 -27.88 -13.50
C GLY A 162 -36.92 -27.01 -14.62
N SER A 163 -37.09 -25.71 -14.54
CA SER A 163 -36.92 -24.75 -15.64
C SER A 163 -35.58 -24.04 -15.56
N SER A 164 -34.84 -24.00 -16.68
CA SER A 164 -33.47 -23.46 -16.78
C SER A 164 -33.41 -21.92 -16.94
N TYR A 165 -34.41 -21.17 -16.45
CA TYR A 165 -34.30 -19.71 -16.41
C TYR A 165 -33.35 -19.30 -15.28
N ARG A 166 -32.27 -18.59 -15.62
CA ARG A 166 -31.35 -18.05 -14.60
C ARG A 166 -31.78 -16.63 -14.28
N ARG A 167 -32.47 -16.46 -13.15
CA ARG A 167 -32.74 -15.12 -12.58
C ARG A 167 -31.47 -14.60 -11.95
N LYS A 168 -31.06 -13.40 -12.32
CA LYS A 168 -29.89 -12.73 -11.71
C LYS A 168 -30.27 -11.31 -11.30
N TRP A 169 -29.98 -10.99 -10.05
CA TRP A 169 -30.21 -9.69 -9.44
C TRP A 169 -28.94 -8.85 -9.57
N PHE A 170 -29.08 -7.60 -9.99
CA PHE A 170 -27.98 -6.63 -10.07
C PHE A 170 -28.27 -5.42 -9.19
N ASN A 171 -27.33 -5.08 -8.32
CA ASN A 171 -27.45 -3.96 -7.39
C ASN A 171 -27.16 -2.64 -8.10
N ILE A 172 -28.06 -1.65 -7.98
CA ILE A 172 -27.94 -0.29 -8.53
C ILE A 172 -26.80 0.49 -7.84
N TYR A 173 -26.60 0.28 -6.54
CA TYR A 173 -25.52 0.93 -5.79
C TYR A 173 -24.39 -0.05 -5.42
N LYS A 174 -23.17 0.48 -5.29
CA LYS A 174 -21.99 -0.28 -4.90
C LYS A 174 -22.08 -0.72 -3.43
N ALA A 175 -22.01 -2.03 -3.19
CA ALA A 175 -22.02 -2.62 -1.84
C ALA A 175 -20.85 -2.16 -0.96
N SER A 176 -19.72 -1.81 -1.59
CA SER A 176 -18.60 -1.17 -0.93
C SER A 176 -18.14 0.06 -1.70
N SER A 177 -17.76 1.09 -0.96
CA SER A 177 -17.24 2.34 -1.53
C SER A 177 -15.91 2.67 -0.87
N ARG A 178 -14.98 3.14 -1.68
CA ARG A 178 -13.64 3.52 -1.25
C ARG A 178 -13.58 5.03 -1.09
N TYR A 179 -12.90 5.53 -0.07
CA TYR A 179 -12.74 6.95 0.20
C TYR A 179 -11.31 7.27 0.64
N TYR A 180 -10.82 8.42 0.21
CA TYR A 180 -9.63 9.05 0.78
C TYR A 180 -10.06 10.00 1.90
N LEU A 181 -9.55 9.75 3.11
CA LEU A 181 -9.86 10.53 4.30
C LEU A 181 -8.57 11.02 4.95
N SER A 182 -8.67 12.11 5.70
CA SER A 182 -7.60 12.49 6.63
C SER A 182 -7.48 11.43 7.74
N ALA A 183 -6.28 11.25 8.28
CA ALA A 183 -5.98 10.21 9.28
C ALA A 183 -6.93 10.28 10.50
N ASP A 184 -7.27 11.50 10.93
CA ASP A 184 -7.99 11.74 12.18
C ASP A 184 -9.52 11.63 12.04
N LYS A 185 -10.06 11.70 10.81
CA LYS A 185 -11.52 11.73 10.62
C LYS A 185 -12.14 10.34 10.74
N ALA A 186 -13.23 10.26 11.49
CA ALA A 186 -14.04 9.07 11.64
C ALA A 186 -14.63 8.60 10.30
N ILE A 187 -14.84 7.29 10.21
CA ILE A 187 -15.38 6.62 9.04
C ILE A 187 -16.83 7.03 8.84
N PRO A 188 -17.27 7.35 7.62
CA PRO A 188 -18.69 7.51 7.34
C PRO A 188 -19.38 6.14 7.53
N TYR A 189 -20.19 6.03 8.58
CA TYR A 189 -21.03 4.86 8.82
C TYR A 189 -22.13 4.84 7.76
N ARG A 190 -22.29 3.69 7.10
CA ARG A 190 -23.38 3.43 6.15
C ARG A 190 -24.16 2.22 6.63
N SER A 191 -25.28 2.45 7.29
CA SER A 191 -26.34 1.47 7.43
C SER A 191 -27.26 1.58 6.21
N CYS A 192 -27.64 0.43 5.66
CA CYS A 192 -28.81 0.32 4.81
C CYS A 192 -29.72 -0.72 5.44
N SER A 193 -31.01 -0.44 5.51
CA SER A 193 -31.99 -1.33 6.16
C SER A 193 -31.98 -2.73 5.54
N ASN A 194 -31.57 -2.86 4.28
CA ASN A 194 -31.32 -4.14 3.63
C ASN A 194 -30.33 -3.97 2.46
N ARG A 195 -29.47 -4.97 2.21
CA ARG A 195 -28.64 -5.02 0.98
C ARG A 195 -29.50 -5.19 -0.28
N ARG A 196 -30.76 -5.67 -0.17
CA ARG A 196 -31.73 -5.72 -1.28
C ARG A 196 -32.52 -4.41 -1.51
N TYR A 197 -32.49 -3.46 -0.56
CA TYR A 197 -33.03 -2.11 -0.77
C TYR A 197 -32.02 -1.17 -1.46
N ILE A 198 -30.80 -1.66 -1.70
CA ILE A 198 -29.96 -1.15 -2.77
C ILE A 198 -30.72 -1.52 -4.02
N GLY A 199 -31.40 -0.58 -4.69
CA GLY A 199 -32.32 -0.92 -5.78
C GLY A 199 -31.76 -2.05 -6.64
N GLU A 200 -32.47 -3.16 -6.71
CA GLU A 200 -32.03 -4.33 -7.47
C GLU A 200 -32.80 -4.36 -8.77
N VAL A 201 -32.09 -4.39 -9.89
CA VAL A 201 -32.72 -4.66 -11.19
C VAL A 201 -32.59 -6.15 -11.42
N MET A 202 -33.73 -6.83 -11.55
CA MET A 202 -33.78 -8.23 -11.95
C MET A 202 -33.65 -8.31 -13.46
N PHE A 203 -32.74 -9.16 -13.93
CA PHE A 203 -32.69 -9.52 -15.35
C PHE A 203 -33.04 -10.99 -15.50
N ILE A 204 -33.87 -11.28 -16.49
CA ILE A 204 -34.05 -12.63 -17.01
C ILE A 204 -33.20 -12.76 -18.26
N ALA A 205 -32.31 -13.75 -18.24
CA ALA A 205 -31.58 -14.20 -19.42
C ALA A 205 -32.18 -15.52 -19.89
N VAL A 206 -32.57 -15.58 -21.15
CA VAL A 206 -32.97 -16.83 -21.80
C VAL A 206 -31.90 -17.20 -22.82
N ALA A 207 -31.31 -18.36 -22.60
CA ALA A 207 -30.44 -19.00 -23.57
C ALA A 207 -31.12 -20.29 -24.05
N ALA A 208 -31.40 -20.38 -25.34
CA ALA A 208 -31.72 -21.64 -25.99
C ALA A 208 -30.45 -22.45 -26.23
N ARG A 209 -30.63 -23.76 -26.43
CA ARG A 209 -29.55 -24.60 -26.97
C ARG A 209 -29.21 -24.12 -28.38
N PRO A 210 -27.94 -24.12 -28.81
CA PRO A 210 -27.59 -23.79 -30.18
C PRO A 210 -28.33 -24.72 -31.14
N ILE A 211 -29.08 -24.14 -32.08
CA ILE A 211 -29.84 -24.87 -33.09
C ILE A 211 -29.30 -24.45 -34.45
N TYR A 212 -29.06 -25.43 -35.31
CA TYR A 212 -28.66 -25.19 -36.68
C TYR A 212 -29.88 -24.78 -37.52
N ASP A 213 -29.83 -23.61 -38.17
CA ASP A 213 -30.90 -23.13 -39.04
C ASP A 213 -30.61 -23.52 -40.50
N PHE A 214 -31.38 -24.49 -41.01
CA PHE A 214 -31.26 -24.98 -42.38
C PHE A 214 -31.59 -23.93 -43.46
N ARG A 215 -32.41 -22.90 -43.15
CA ARG A 215 -32.75 -21.84 -44.12
C ARG A 215 -31.64 -20.81 -44.26
N ARG A 216 -30.93 -20.51 -43.17
CA ARG A 216 -29.83 -19.53 -43.15
C ARG A 216 -28.44 -20.18 -43.29
N LYS A 217 -28.36 -21.51 -43.21
CA LYS A 217 -27.12 -22.32 -43.23
C LYS A 217 -26.10 -21.88 -42.15
N THR A 218 -26.58 -21.35 -41.04
CA THR A 218 -25.75 -20.84 -39.93
C THR A 218 -26.24 -21.41 -38.60
N TYR A 219 -25.32 -21.62 -37.66
CA TYR A 219 -25.67 -21.93 -36.28
C TYR A 219 -26.22 -20.68 -35.60
N ILE A 220 -27.37 -20.82 -34.94
CA ILE A 220 -27.88 -19.78 -34.05
C ILE A 220 -27.31 -20.05 -32.67
N ASP A 221 -26.53 -19.11 -32.13
CA ASP A 221 -25.80 -19.20 -30.86
C ASP A 221 -26.69 -19.41 -29.61
N GLY A 222 -28.02 -19.50 -29.79
CA GLY A 222 -28.98 -19.71 -28.71
C GLY A 222 -29.15 -18.50 -27.77
N LYS A 223 -28.48 -17.38 -28.02
CA LYS A 223 -28.63 -16.15 -27.24
C LYS A 223 -29.91 -15.42 -27.68
N ILE A 224 -31.00 -15.59 -26.92
CA ILE A 224 -32.31 -15.00 -27.28
C ILE A 224 -32.40 -13.56 -26.77
N GLY A 225 -31.94 -13.29 -25.54
CA GLY A 225 -31.93 -11.93 -24.99
C GLY A 225 -31.78 -11.86 -23.48
N ILE A 226 -31.57 -10.64 -23.00
CA ILE A 226 -31.58 -10.26 -21.59
C ILE A 226 -32.58 -9.10 -21.45
N TRP A 227 -33.56 -9.24 -20.57
CA TRP A 227 -34.58 -8.21 -20.37
C TRP A 227 -34.62 -7.77 -18.90
N PRO A 228 -34.68 -6.45 -18.63
CA PRO A 228 -34.92 -5.95 -17.28
C PRO A 228 -36.38 -6.20 -16.89
N ILE A 229 -36.58 -6.71 -15.68
CA ILE A 229 -37.91 -6.73 -15.06
C ILE A 229 -37.97 -5.52 -14.15
N VAL A 230 -38.83 -4.58 -14.52
CA VAL A 230 -39.23 -3.47 -13.65
C VAL A 230 -40.39 -3.99 -12.82
N GLY A 231 -40.18 -4.11 -11.51
CA GLY A 231 -41.18 -4.55 -10.53
C GLY A 231 -41.42 -3.47 -9.50
#